data_AF-A0A840R0L5-F1
#
_entry.id   AF-A0A840R0L5-F1
#
_cell.length_a   1.000
_cell.length_b   1.000
_cell.length_c   1.000
_cell.angle_alpha   90.00
_cell.angle_beta   90.00
_cell.angle_gamma   90.00
#
_symmetry.space_group_name_H-M   'P 1'
#
loop_
_entity.id
_entity.type
_entity.pdbx_description
1 polymer ?
#
loop_
_entity_poly.entity_id
_entity_poly.type
_entity_poly.pdbx_seq_one_letter_code
_entity_poly.pdbx_strand_id
1 'polypeptide(L)'
;MAASAEVLSQAFTLGYTYTRSTGPIVGQFLTSLRNRKMVGIKASDGKVLMPPVEFDPVSAAALTEFVDLPDSGVVKTWCWVSHPRKAHPSDKPFAWAMIQLDGADTPMLHWVDAGEEVAMSTGMRVKVRWAEETKGLMGDVNGFVPDAMALLGDLKPNDATDTITGMEAPIYLTYNFTAGKATAQYLHSIKKGQLVGQRCPNCRNVYIPPRGSCAACGVPTVEEVVLGNKATVESFTIVYIPIPGNPIKPPYVIANLVLDGANLSFLHLLSECKNEDVRIGMRVEAVWKPEEEWGYAMENIRYFKPIDEPDMAFSEIGKLIDEGK
;
A
#
# COMPACT_ATOMS: atom_id res chain seq x y z
N MET A 1 -2.85 -38.12 -16.59
CA MET A 1 -1.94 -37.47 -15.62
C MET A 1 -1.59 -36.11 -16.19
N ALA A 2 -2.27 -35.04 -15.76
CA ALA A 2 -1.94 -33.70 -16.24
C ALA A 2 -0.56 -33.33 -15.70
N ALA A 3 0.40 -33.07 -16.60
CA ALA A 3 1.70 -32.57 -16.22
C ALA A 3 1.51 -31.34 -15.32
N SER A 4 2.14 -31.34 -14.14
CA SER A 4 2.16 -30.16 -13.30
C SER A 4 2.74 -29.03 -14.14
N ALA A 5 1.96 -27.96 -14.34
CA ALA A 5 2.50 -26.76 -14.96
C ALA A 5 3.76 -26.32 -14.21
N GLU A 6 4.76 -25.87 -14.93
CA GLU A 6 5.97 -25.30 -14.35
C GLU A 6 5.59 -24.20 -13.36
N VAL A 7 6.18 -24.25 -12.16
CA VAL A 7 5.94 -23.26 -11.11
C VAL A 7 6.59 -21.94 -11.52
N LEU A 8 5.77 -20.94 -11.81
CA LEU A 8 6.23 -19.60 -12.14
C LEU A 8 6.45 -18.80 -10.86
N SER A 9 7.59 -18.10 -10.77
CA SER A 9 7.88 -17.19 -9.66
C SER A 9 8.60 -15.93 -10.15
N GLN A 10 8.32 -14.80 -9.51
CA GLN A 10 8.96 -13.53 -9.83
C GLN A 10 9.17 -12.69 -8.57
N ALA A 11 10.37 -12.11 -8.45
CA ALA A 11 10.65 -11.11 -7.43
C ALA A 11 9.93 -9.81 -7.79
N PHE A 12 9.23 -9.24 -6.82
CA PHE A 12 8.46 -8.02 -6.99
C PHE A 12 8.72 -7.08 -5.82
N THR A 13 8.88 -5.80 -6.13
CA THR A 13 8.95 -4.73 -5.13
C THR A 13 7.71 -3.85 -5.29
N LEU A 14 6.82 -3.93 -4.31
CA LEU A 14 5.67 -3.04 -4.21
C LEU A 14 6.10 -1.76 -3.49
N GLY A 15 6.02 -0.63 -4.19
CA GLY A 15 6.28 0.69 -3.61
C GLY A 15 4.99 1.46 -3.38
N TYR A 16 4.79 1.95 -2.16
CA TYR A 16 3.78 2.95 -1.81
C TYR A 16 4.49 4.28 -1.59
N THR A 17 4.76 5.00 -2.69
CA THR A 17 5.50 6.26 -2.70
C THR A 17 4.59 7.46 -2.47
N TYR A 18 3.79 7.42 -1.40
CA TYR A 18 2.86 8.50 -1.10
C TYR A 18 3.55 9.68 -0.42
N THR A 19 3.22 10.88 -0.89
CA THR A 19 3.39 12.12 -0.13
C THR A 19 2.12 12.33 0.69
N ARG A 20 2.27 12.52 2.00
CA ARG A 20 1.16 12.79 2.91
C ARG A 20 1.13 14.26 3.25
N SER A 21 -0.03 14.89 3.19
CA SER A 21 -0.25 16.16 3.87
C SER A 21 -0.22 15.93 5.39
N THR A 22 0.43 16.82 6.12
CA THR A 22 0.64 16.70 7.57
C THR A 22 -0.44 17.38 8.39
N GLY A 23 -1.27 18.24 7.77
CA GLY A 23 -2.26 19.01 8.52
C GLY A 23 -1.61 19.96 9.54
N PRO A 24 -2.41 20.65 10.35
CA PRO A 24 -1.91 21.67 11.26
C PRO A 24 -1.13 21.08 12.45
N ILE A 25 -1.59 19.97 13.03
CA ILE A 25 -1.01 19.44 14.27
C ILE A 25 0.28 18.66 14.00
N VAL A 26 0.25 17.69 13.09
CA VAL A 26 1.47 16.93 12.75
C VAL A 26 2.48 17.85 12.05
N GLY A 27 2.03 18.79 11.22
CA GLY A 27 2.91 19.76 10.58
C GLY A 27 3.66 20.64 11.59
N GLN A 28 2.97 21.15 12.60
CA GLN A 28 3.60 21.90 13.69
C GLN A 28 4.56 21.03 14.51
N PHE A 29 4.16 19.80 14.86
CA PHE A 29 5.04 18.86 15.58
C PHE A 29 6.33 18.56 14.83
N LEU A 30 6.25 18.20 13.54
CA LEU A 30 7.41 17.95 12.71
C LEU A 30 8.28 19.20 12.54
N THR A 31 7.67 20.39 12.45
CA THR A 31 8.40 21.67 12.43
C THR A 31 9.14 21.90 13.76
N SER A 32 8.54 21.59 14.91
CA SER A 32 9.21 21.65 16.21
C SER A 32 10.38 20.68 16.31
N LEU A 33 10.23 19.45 15.81
CA LEU A 33 11.35 18.49 15.74
C LEU A 33 12.49 19.01 14.87
N ARG A 34 12.18 19.66 13.73
CA ARG A 34 13.19 20.32 12.88
C ARG A 34 13.99 21.36 13.66
N ASN A 35 13.33 22.04 14.60
CA ASN A 35 13.92 23.04 15.48
C ASN A 35 14.50 22.45 16.78
N ARG A 36 14.63 21.13 16.88
CA ARG A 36 15.11 20.40 18.06
C ARG A 36 14.32 20.70 19.33
N LYS A 37 12.98 20.79 19.19
CA LYS A 37 12.05 20.98 20.30
C LYS A 37 11.06 19.84 20.38
N MET A 38 10.84 19.35 21.61
CA MET A 38 9.76 18.42 21.91
C MET A 38 8.52 19.22 22.29
N VAL A 39 7.38 18.86 21.71
CA VAL A 39 6.08 19.49 22.03
C VAL A 39 5.01 18.42 22.15
N GLY A 40 4.18 18.51 23.18
CA GLY A 40 2.95 17.74 23.33
C GLY A 40 1.73 18.61 23.00
N ILE A 41 0.54 18.04 23.18
CA ILE A 41 -0.73 18.76 23.06
C ILE A 41 -1.61 18.52 24.28
N LYS A 42 -2.25 19.57 24.77
CA LYS A 42 -3.10 19.49 25.96
C LYS A 42 -4.48 18.96 25.59
N ALA A 43 -4.89 17.89 26.27
CA ALA A 43 -6.20 17.29 26.17
C ALA A 43 -7.24 18.03 27.04
N SER A 44 -8.52 17.77 26.79
CA SER A 44 -9.65 18.35 27.52
C SER A 44 -9.68 17.98 29.00
N ASP A 45 -9.07 16.86 29.39
CA ASP A 45 -8.90 16.44 30.79
C ASP A 45 -7.67 17.05 31.48
N GLY A 46 -6.94 17.94 30.79
CA GLY A 46 -5.75 18.62 31.28
C GLY A 46 -4.44 17.85 31.09
N LYS A 47 -4.47 16.61 30.60
CA LYS A 47 -3.27 15.83 30.30
C LYS A 47 -2.52 16.36 29.10
N VAL A 48 -1.22 16.13 29.03
CA VAL A 48 -0.38 16.45 27.88
C VAL A 48 -0.06 15.17 27.10
N LEU A 49 -0.57 15.08 25.87
CA LEU A 49 -0.38 13.95 24.97
C LEU A 49 0.88 14.15 24.12
N MET A 50 1.75 13.14 24.12
CA MET A 50 2.97 13.06 23.33
C MET A 50 3.08 11.64 22.72
N PRO A 51 3.18 11.51 21.39
CA PRO A 51 3.12 12.58 20.37
C PRO A 51 1.77 13.31 20.34
N PRO A 52 1.72 14.56 19.84
CA PRO A 52 0.48 15.32 19.76
C PRO A 52 -0.51 14.70 18.75
N VAL A 53 -1.80 14.74 19.07
CA VAL A 53 -2.92 14.20 18.26
C VAL A 53 -3.95 15.28 17.95
N GLU A 54 -4.64 15.16 16.81
CA GLU A 54 -5.60 16.18 16.35
C GLU A 54 -6.90 16.24 17.16
N PHE A 55 -7.33 15.10 17.68
CA PHE A 55 -8.58 14.96 18.40
C PHE A 55 -8.34 14.28 19.74
N ASP A 56 -9.06 14.77 20.74
CA ASP A 56 -9.03 14.21 22.08
C ASP A 56 -9.54 12.75 22.07
N PRO A 57 -8.77 11.78 22.59
CA PRO A 57 -9.18 10.38 22.59
C PRO A 57 -10.37 10.08 23.52
N VAL A 58 -10.69 10.97 24.45
CA VAL A 58 -11.81 10.85 25.39
C VAL A 58 -13.02 11.64 24.90
N SER A 59 -12.84 12.90 24.54
CA SER A 59 -13.96 13.79 24.20
C SER A 59 -14.23 13.95 22.71
N ALA A 60 -13.33 13.47 21.84
CA ALA A 60 -13.34 13.70 20.39
C ALA A 60 -13.29 15.18 19.96
N ALA A 61 -13.05 16.11 20.91
CA ALA A 61 -12.89 17.52 20.60
C ALA A 61 -11.58 17.76 19.85
N ALA A 62 -11.56 18.73 18.94
CA ALA A 62 -10.34 19.15 18.27
C ALA A 62 -9.37 19.78 19.30
N LEU A 63 -8.10 19.39 19.23
CA LEU A 63 -7.05 19.90 20.12
C LEU A 63 -6.14 20.88 19.38
N THR A 64 -5.78 21.99 20.03
CA THR A 64 -4.95 23.04 19.42
C THR A 64 -3.90 23.64 20.35
N GLU A 65 -3.94 23.36 21.65
CA GLU A 65 -3.04 23.94 22.65
C GLU A 65 -1.77 23.10 22.79
N PHE A 66 -0.68 23.53 22.14
CA PHE A 66 0.63 22.88 22.26
C PHE A 66 1.33 23.24 23.57
N VAL A 67 2.11 22.29 24.08
CA VAL A 67 2.89 22.43 25.31
C VAL A 67 4.34 22.07 25.02
N ASP A 68 5.27 22.99 25.31
CA ASP A 68 6.71 22.71 25.22
C ASP A 68 7.09 21.65 26.27
N LEU A 69 7.82 20.62 25.85
CA LEU A 69 8.30 19.55 26.69
C LEU A 69 9.84 19.55 26.73
N PRO A 70 10.45 19.18 27.86
CA PRO A 70 11.86 18.83 27.91
C PRO A 70 12.20 17.68 26.95
N ASP A 71 13.46 17.61 26.56
CA ASP A 71 14.01 16.52 25.76
C ASP A 71 14.53 15.35 26.60
N SER A 72 14.13 15.28 27.87
CA SER A 72 14.44 14.21 28.80
C SER A 72 13.17 13.53 29.32
N GLY A 73 13.32 12.27 29.73
CA GLY A 73 12.20 11.45 30.16
C GLY A 73 12.62 10.12 30.77
N VAL A 74 11.64 9.22 30.88
CA VAL A 74 11.78 7.92 31.51
C VAL A 74 11.28 6.79 30.61
N VAL A 75 12.03 5.69 30.58
CA VAL A 75 11.61 4.44 29.91
C VAL A 75 10.50 3.76 30.71
N LYS A 76 9.32 3.58 30.10
CA LYS A 76 8.16 2.91 30.72
C LYS A 76 8.14 1.40 30.49
N THR A 77 8.55 0.97 29.31
CA THR A 77 8.74 -0.44 28.92
C THR A 77 9.62 -0.49 27.68
N TRP A 78 10.27 -1.62 27.43
CA TRP A 78 11.21 -1.76 26.32
C TRP A 78 11.37 -3.22 25.89
N CYS A 79 11.90 -3.41 24.68
CA CYS A 79 12.39 -4.70 24.18
C CYS A 79 13.73 -4.53 23.48
N TRP A 80 14.62 -5.50 23.65
CA TRP A 80 15.94 -5.49 23.05
C TRP A 80 15.93 -6.04 21.62
N VAL A 81 16.70 -5.40 20.73
CA VAL A 81 16.97 -5.84 19.37
C VAL A 81 18.44 -6.22 19.28
N SER A 82 18.74 -7.51 19.45
CA SER A 82 20.11 -8.02 19.42
C SER A 82 20.69 -8.14 18.00
N HIS A 83 19.84 -8.31 16.99
CA HIS A 83 20.24 -8.43 15.59
C HIS A 83 19.43 -7.44 14.74
N PRO A 84 19.92 -6.20 14.58
CA PRO A 84 19.24 -5.21 13.76
C PRO A 84 19.06 -5.67 12.31
N ARG A 85 17.99 -5.19 11.68
CA ARG A 85 17.69 -5.43 10.26
C ARG A 85 17.95 -4.15 9.49
N LYS A 86 18.14 -4.26 8.18
CA LYS A 86 18.39 -3.13 7.26
C LYS A 86 17.42 -1.94 7.42
N ALA A 87 16.17 -2.20 7.81
CA ALA A 87 15.14 -1.16 7.98
C ALA A 87 15.11 -0.52 9.38
N HIS A 88 15.96 -0.98 10.31
CA HIS A 88 16.06 -0.40 11.65
C HIS A 88 16.90 0.88 11.65
N PRO A 89 16.74 1.74 12.67
CA PRO A 89 17.47 3.01 12.76
C PRO A 89 18.97 2.88 13.08
N SER A 90 19.44 1.68 13.44
CA SER A 90 20.82 1.41 13.82
C SER A 90 21.26 0.04 13.30
N ASP A 91 22.52 -0.07 12.87
CA ASP A 91 23.17 -1.34 12.54
C ASP A 91 23.75 -2.05 13.78
N LYS A 92 23.77 -1.38 14.93
CA LYS A 92 24.19 -1.93 16.24
C LYS A 92 22.98 -2.29 17.10
N PRO A 93 23.09 -3.26 18.03
CA PRO A 93 22.02 -3.57 18.97
C PRO A 93 21.47 -2.33 19.70
N PHE A 94 20.16 -2.31 19.93
CA PHE A 94 19.46 -1.19 20.52
C PHE A 94 18.15 -1.66 21.17
N ALA A 95 17.46 -0.78 21.89
CA ALA A 95 16.12 -1.08 22.41
C ALA A 95 15.03 -0.29 21.69
N TRP A 96 13.88 -0.91 21.42
CA TRP A 96 12.64 -0.16 21.23
C TRP A 96 12.01 0.10 22.60
N ALA A 97 11.63 1.34 22.88
CA ALA A 97 11.10 1.73 24.19
C ALA A 97 9.89 2.66 24.09
N MET A 98 8.97 2.51 25.03
CA MET A 98 7.95 3.51 25.33
C MET A 98 8.56 4.53 26.29
N ILE A 99 8.78 5.75 25.82
CA ILE A 99 9.48 6.82 26.54
C ILE A 99 8.46 7.90 26.90
N GLN A 100 8.29 8.16 28.19
CA GLN A 100 7.46 9.25 28.68
C GLN A 100 8.36 10.44 28.99
N LEU A 101 8.23 11.51 28.21
CA LEU A 101 8.95 12.76 28.45
C LEU A 101 8.46 13.43 29.73
N ASP A 102 9.33 14.20 30.36
CA ASP A 102 8.97 14.97 31.54
C ASP A 102 7.84 15.95 31.20
N GLY A 103 6.79 16.00 32.02
CA GLY A 103 5.61 16.82 31.76
C GLY A 103 4.60 16.24 30.76
N ALA A 104 4.89 15.09 30.12
CA ALA A 104 3.91 14.37 29.31
C ALA A 104 3.19 13.27 30.11
N ASP A 105 1.94 13.02 29.76
CA ASP A 105 1.10 11.97 30.37
C ASP A 105 1.07 10.67 29.55
N THR A 106 1.48 10.71 28.29
CA THR A 106 1.58 9.53 27.42
C THR A 106 3.02 9.28 26.97
N PRO A 107 3.43 8.00 26.84
CA PRO A 107 4.72 7.67 26.26
C PRO A 107 4.68 7.65 24.73
N MET A 108 5.81 8.02 24.12
CA MET A 108 6.07 7.82 22.69
C MET A 108 6.93 6.57 22.46
N LEU A 109 6.70 5.86 21.36
CA LEU A 109 7.61 4.80 20.93
C LEU A 109 8.83 5.43 20.25
N HIS A 110 10.03 5.13 20.72
CA HIS A 110 11.27 5.44 19.98
C HIS A 110 12.39 4.48 20.35
N TRP A 111 13.50 4.52 19.61
CA TRP A 111 14.66 3.69 19.89
C TRP A 111 15.59 4.33 20.91
N VAL A 112 16.22 3.49 21.73
CA VAL A 112 17.21 3.87 22.75
C VAL A 112 18.53 3.19 22.43
N ASP A 113 19.58 3.99 22.35
CA ASP A 113 20.96 3.57 22.26
C ASP A 113 21.57 3.55 23.66
N ALA A 114 21.46 2.41 24.33
CA ALA A 114 22.07 2.16 25.64
C ALA A 114 23.43 1.45 25.54
N GLY A 115 23.95 1.22 24.33
CA GLY A 115 25.14 0.41 24.06
C GLY A 115 24.90 -1.10 24.24
N GLU A 116 24.56 -1.54 25.45
CA GLU A 116 24.40 -2.95 25.82
C GLU A 116 23.05 -3.19 26.54
N GLU A 117 22.52 -4.40 26.43
CA GLU A 117 21.21 -4.76 27.01
C GLU A 117 21.17 -4.57 28.53
N VAL A 118 22.29 -4.84 29.22
CA VAL A 118 22.40 -4.70 30.68
C VAL A 118 22.27 -3.25 31.17
N ALA A 119 22.49 -2.27 30.29
CA ALA A 119 22.30 -0.86 30.61
C ALA A 119 20.84 -0.42 30.49
N MET A 120 19.97 -1.23 29.88
CA MET A 120 18.54 -0.96 29.78
C MET A 120 17.79 -1.38 31.05
N SER A 121 16.90 -0.52 31.54
CA SER A 121 15.98 -0.87 32.60
C SER A 121 14.71 -0.02 32.54
N THR A 122 13.58 -0.58 32.97
CA THR A 122 12.36 0.19 33.17
C THR A 122 12.59 1.20 34.29
N GLY A 123 12.21 2.46 34.06
CA GLY A 123 12.45 3.56 34.99
C GLY A 123 13.77 4.29 34.77
N MET A 124 14.64 3.85 33.85
CA MET A 124 15.88 4.58 33.57
C MET A 124 15.61 5.94 32.92
N ARG A 125 16.47 6.92 33.25
CA ARG A 125 16.47 8.26 32.68
C ARG A 125 17.15 8.26 31.32
N VAL A 126 16.48 8.87 30.35
CA VAL A 126 16.99 9.05 29.00
C VAL A 126 16.81 10.48 28.54
N LYS A 127 17.61 10.89 27.57
CA LYS A 127 17.49 12.17 26.87
C LYS A 127 17.61 11.97 25.38
N VAL A 128 17.05 12.90 24.61
CA VAL A 128 17.13 12.90 23.15
C VAL A 128 18.58 13.09 22.71
N ARG A 129 19.01 12.28 21.75
CA ARG A 129 20.13 12.59 20.87
C ARG A 129 19.56 13.15 19.57
N TRP A 130 19.74 14.43 19.34
CA TRP A 130 19.29 15.07 18.10
C TRP A 130 20.17 14.66 16.90
N ALA A 131 19.57 14.61 15.71
CA ALA A 131 20.31 14.47 14.47
C ALA A 131 21.19 15.71 14.20
N GLU A 132 22.34 15.49 13.56
CA GLU A 132 23.23 16.58 13.13
C GLU A 132 22.51 17.53 12.17
N GLU A 133 21.80 16.95 11.19
CA GLU A 133 20.94 17.66 10.26
C GLU A 133 19.47 17.28 10.51
N THR A 134 18.63 18.29 10.72
CA THR A 134 17.19 18.10 10.94
C THR A 134 16.40 18.42 9.68
N LYS A 135 15.33 17.69 9.41
CA LYS A 135 14.55 17.76 8.17
C LYS A 135 13.06 17.98 8.39
N GLY A 136 12.57 17.90 9.62
CA GLY A 136 11.15 17.89 9.95
C GLY A 136 10.54 16.49 9.83
N LEU A 137 11.25 15.48 10.35
CA LEU A 137 10.81 14.09 10.38
C LEU A 137 11.10 13.48 11.76
N MET A 138 10.48 12.34 12.09
CA MET A 138 10.77 11.63 13.34
C MET A 138 12.25 11.25 13.51
N GLY A 139 13.00 11.14 12.41
CA GLY A 139 14.45 10.90 12.41
C GLY A 139 15.29 12.05 12.94
N ASP A 140 14.72 13.25 13.11
CA ASP A 140 15.41 14.38 13.76
C ASP A 140 15.73 14.05 15.22
N VAL A 141 14.91 13.21 15.85
CA VAL A 141 15.24 12.51 17.10
C VAL A 141 16.04 11.27 16.72
N ASN A 142 17.37 11.39 16.70
CA ASN A 142 18.32 10.33 16.38
C ASN A 142 18.55 9.38 17.58
N GLY A 143 17.44 8.89 18.11
CA GLY A 143 17.37 8.01 19.26
C GLY A 143 17.44 8.74 20.60
N PHE A 144 17.13 8.00 21.64
CA PHE A 144 17.37 8.40 23.02
C PHE A 144 18.64 7.72 23.55
N VAL A 145 19.31 8.36 24.49
CA VAL A 145 20.49 7.82 25.16
C VAL A 145 20.30 7.89 26.68
N PRO A 146 20.99 7.06 27.47
CA PRO A 146 21.04 7.23 28.92
C PRO A 146 21.44 8.66 29.28
N ASP A 147 20.78 9.25 30.28
CA ASP A 147 20.97 10.66 30.64
C ASP A 147 22.43 11.01 31.00
N ALA A 148 23.16 10.04 31.56
CA ALA A 148 24.58 10.16 31.89
C ALA A 148 25.52 10.20 30.66
N MET A 149 25.03 9.87 29.46
CA MET A 149 25.84 9.87 28.25
C MET A 149 26.15 11.30 27.81
N ALA A 150 27.43 11.59 27.56
CA ALA A 150 27.83 12.86 26.95
C ALA A 150 27.42 12.87 25.46
N LEU A 151 26.78 13.96 25.04
CA LEU A 151 26.44 14.20 23.64
C LEU A 151 27.41 15.22 23.03
N LEU A 152 27.59 15.15 21.71
CA LEU A 152 28.40 16.12 20.98
C LEU A 152 27.87 17.55 21.20
N GLY A 153 28.80 18.51 21.36
CA GLY A 153 28.47 19.92 21.55
C GLY A 153 28.08 20.65 20.26
N ASP A 154 27.37 21.77 20.42
CA ASP A 154 26.88 22.74 19.45
C ASP A 154 26.48 22.19 18.06
N LEU A 155 25.24 21.72 17.97
CA LEU A 155 24.60 21.42 16.69
C LEU A 155 24.19 22.71 16.00
N LYS A 156 24.48 22.81 14.69
CA LYS A 156 24.07 23.98 13.89
C LYS A 156 22.54 24.11 13.90
N PRO A 157 21.99 25.31 14.17
CA PRO A 157 20.57 25.58 14.02
C PRO A 157 20.09 25.26 12.60
N ASN A 158 18.81 24.94 12.47
CA ASN A 158 18.15 24.87 11.18
C ASN A 158 17.50 26.23 10.89
N ASP A 159 17.89 26.89 9.82
CA ASP A 159 17.43 28.24 9.48
C ASP A 159 16.08 28.25 8.73
N ALA A 160 15.51 27.09 8.40
CA ALA A 160 14.24 26.99 7.69
C ALA A 160 13.05 27.41 8.58
N THR A 161 12.21 28.31 8.06
CA THR A 161 11.09 28.93 8.81
C THR A 161 9.71 28.46 8.36
N ASP A 162 9.63 27.82 7.20
CA ASP A 162 8.41 27.24 6.62
C ASP A 162 7.84 26.12 7.48
N THR A 163 6.52 26.03 7.58
CA THR A 163 5.87 24.88 8.26
C THR A 163 5.94 23.64 7.37
N ILE A 164 6.23 22.49 7.96
CA ILE A 164 6.15 21.20 7.28
C ILE A 164 4.68 20.90 6.95
N THR A 165 4.30 21.03 5.68
CA THR A 165 2.92 20.77 5.19
C THR A 165 2.77 19.43 4.47
N GLY A 166 3.88 18.79 4.15
CA GLY A 166 3.91 17.48 3.50
C GLY A 166 5.11 16.67 3.94
N MET A 167 4.95 15.35 3.97
CA MET A 167 6.03 14.40 4.26
C MET A 167 6.03 13.27 3.24
N GLU A 168 7.22 12.89 2.79
CA GLU A 168 7.41 11.67 2.00
C GLU A 168 7.67 10.50 2.95
N ALA A 169 6.84 9.48 2.88
CA ALA A 169 6.98 8.26 3.69
C ALA A 169 6.83 7.03 2.80
N PRO A 170 7.78 6.78 1.88
CA PRO A 170 7.66 5.66 0.97
C PRO A 170 7.81 4.34 1.73
N ILE A 171 6.90 3.40 1.45
CA ILE A 171 7.00 2.03 1.97
C ILE A 171 7.30 1.10 0.79
N TYR A 172 8.36 0.31 0.91
CA TYR A 172 8.71 -0.70 -0.07
C TYR A 172 8.58 -2.10 0.54
N LEU A 173 7.84 -2.98 -0.13
CA LEU A 173 7.71 -4.39 0.22
C LEU A 173 8.33 -5.21 -0.91
N THR A 174 9.45 -5.86 -0.62
CA THR A 174 10.08 -6.80 -1.55
C THR A 174 9.65 -8.22 -1.18
N TYR A 175 9.00 -8.92 -2.11
CA TYR A 175 8.61 -10.31 -1.94
C TYR A 175 8.78 -11.09 -3.25
N ASN A 176 8.97 -12.41 -3.11
CA ASN A 176 8.94 -13.31 -4.25
C ASN A 176 7.53 -13.88 -4.38
N PHE A 177 6.81 -13.51 -5.44
CA PHE A 177 5.50 -14.07 -5.71
C PHE A 177 5.66 -15.40 -6.45
N THR A 178 5.03 -16.45 -5.93
CA THR A 178 4.97 -17.77 -6.58
C THR A 178 3.53 -18.04 -6.99
N ALA A 179 3.30 -18.25 -8.28
CA ALA A 179 1.96 -18.48 -8.81
C ALA A 179 1.44 -19.85 -8.33
N GLY A 180 0.26 -19.87 -7.72
CA GLY A 180 -0.44 -21.12 -7.42
C GLY A 180 -0.85 -21.86 -8.70
N LYS A 181 -1.17 -23.16 -8.60
CA LYS A 181 -1.43 -24.05 -9.75
C LYS A 181 -2.34 -23.42 -10.83
N ALA A 182 -3.53 -22.95 -10.45
CA ALA A 182 -4.49 -22.37 -11.39
C ALA A 182 -3.95 -21.09 -12.07
N THR A 183 -3.30 -20.22 -11.31
CA THR A 183 -2.67 -19.01 -11.86
C THR A 183 -1.52 -19.36 -12.80
N ALA A 184 -0.66 -20.31 -12.44
CA ALA A 184 0.43 -20.75 -13.31
C ALA A 184 -0.11 -21.32 -14.64
N GLN A 185 -1.12 -22.19 -14.59
CA GLN A 185 -1.77 -22.74 -15.79
C GLN A 185 -2.34 -21.63 -16.67
N TYR A 186 -3.06 -20.68 -16.09
CA TYR A 186 -3.59 -19.52 -16.81
C TYR A 186 -2.51 -18.70 -17.48
N LEU A 187 -1.41 -18.39 -16.78
CA LEU A 187 -0.30 -17.63 -17.35
C LEU A 187 0.35 -18.39 -18.53
N HIS A 188 0.49 -19.71 -18.44
CA HIS A 188 0.96 -20.55 -19.57
C HIS A 188 -0.01 -20.52 -20.76
N SER A 189 -1.33 -20.46 -20.52
CA SER A 189 -2.34 -20.31 -21.59
C SER A 189 -2.30 -18.93 -22.22
N ILE A 190 -2.14 -17.86 -21.42
CA ILE A 190 -2.02 -16.49 -21.90
C ILE A 190 -0.78 -16.30 -22.79
N LYS A 191 0.34 -16.94 -22.45
CA LYS A 191 1.54 -16.94 -23.30
C LYS A 191 1.29 -17.58 -24.68
N LYS A 192 0.28 -18.44 -24.81
CA LYS A 192 -0.15 -19.07 -26.07
C LYS A 192 -1.30 -18.33 -26.76
N GLY A 193 -1.65 -17.13 -26.30
CA GLY A 193 -2.77 -16.36 -26.84
C GLY A 193 -4.15 -16.92 -26.48
N GLN A 194 -4.26 -17.69 -25.40
CA GLN A 194 -5.51 -18.34 -25.00
C GLN A 194 -6.05 -17.78 -23.68
N LEU A 195 -7.31 -17.31 -23.72
CA LEU A 195 -8.07 -16.93 -22.54
C LEU A 195 -8.76 -18.17 -21.97
N VAL A 196 -8.29 -18.64 -20.82
CA VAL A 196 -8.81 -19.85 -20.17
C VAL A 196 -9.30 -19.51 -18.76
N GLY A 197 -10.59 -19.70 -18.53
CA GLY A 197 -11.20 -19.61 -17.20
C GLY A 197 -11.28 -20.97 -16.51
N GLN A 198 -11.70 -20.98 -15.25
CA GLN A 198 -12.05 -22.20 -14.53
C GLN A 198 -13.50 -22.19 -14.04
N ARG A 199 -14.21 -23.29 -14.26
CA ARG A 199 -15.61 -23.47 -13.91
C ARG A 199 -15.77 -24.10 -12.53
N CYS A 200 -16.70 -23.55 -11.75
CA CYS A 200 -17.15 -24.15 -10.50
C CYS A 200 -18.01 -25.39 -10.78
N PRO A 201 -17.75 -26.54 -10.13
CA PRO A 201 -18.58 -27.73 -10.32
C PRO A 201 -20.00 -27.57 -9.75
N ASN A 202 -20.20 -26.68 -8.76
CA ASN A 202 -21.48 -26.51 -8.09
C ASN A 202 -22.37 -25.44 -8.76
N CYS A 203 -21.92 -24.19 -8.78
CA CYS A 203 -22.70 -23.08 -9.33
C CYS A 203 -22.45 -22.81 -10.81
N ARG A 204 -21.55 -23.58 -11.46
CA ARG A 204 -21.20 -23.44 -12.88
C ARG A 204 -20.59 -22.09 -13.29
N ASN A 205 -20.34 -21.18 -12.34
CA ASN A 205 -19.64 -19.93 -12.61
C ASN A 205 -18.24 -20.18 -13.17
N VAL A 206 -17.84 -19.41 -14.17
CA VAL A 206 -16.54 -19.43 -14.83
C VAL A 206 -15.75 -18.17 -14.46
N TYR A 207 -14.57 -18.36 -13.90
CA TYR A 207 -13.69 -17.30 -13.42
C TYR A 207 -12.46 -17.12 -14.31
N ILE A 208 -12.18 -15.89 -14.71
CA ILE A 208 -10.95 -15.48 -15.39
C ILE A 208 -10.48 -14.11 -14.84
N PRO A 209 -9.20 -13.96 -14.45
CA PRO A 209 -8.21 -15.02 -14.24
C PRO A 209 -8.65 -16.04 -13.17
N PRO A 210 -8.39 -17.34 -13.35
CA PRO A 210 -8.77 -18.35 -12.37
C PRO A 210 -7.90 -18.29 -11.11
N ARG A 211 -8.54 -18.50 -9.95
CA ARG A 211 -7.88 -18.57 -8.63
C ARG A 211 -7.75 -19.99 -8.08
N GLY A 212 -8.31 -21.00 -8.76
CA GLY A 212 -8.34 -22.39 -8.29
C GLY A 212 -9.44 -22.69 -7.27
N SER A 213 -10.30 -21.72 -6.96
CA SER A 213 -11.44 -21.87 -6.06
C SER A 213 -12.57 -20.93 -6.46
N CYS A 214 -13.80 -21.35 -6.19
CA CYS A 214 -15.00 -20.57 -6.41
C CYS A 214 -15.23 -19.63 -5.22
N ALA A 215 -15.30 -18.32 -5.48
CA ALA A 215 -15.56 -17.32 -4.43
C ALA A 215 -16.96 -17.43 -3.81
N ALA A 216 -17.95 -17.96 -4.54
CA ALA A 216 -19.32 -18.11 -4.06
C ALA A 216 -19.53 -19.39 -3.24
N CYS A 217 -18.97 -20.52 -3.70
CA CYS A 217 -19.20 -21.83 -3.09
C CYS A 217 -18.06 -22.29 -2.16
N GLY A 218 -16.89 -21.66 -2.21
CA GLY A 218 -15.71 -22.07 -1.44
C GLY A 218 -15.09 -23.41 -1.86
N VAL A 219 -15.47 -23.96 -3.03
CA VAL A 219 -14.97 -25.25 -3.53
C VAL A 219 -13.87 -25.06 -4.59
N PRO A 220 -12.95 -26.02 -4.77
CA PRO A 220 -11.95 -25.98 -5.84
C PRO A 220 -12.59 -25.92 -7.23
N THR A 221 -12.00 -25.12 -8.12
CA THR A 221 -12.34 -25.11 -9.56
C THR A 221 -11.28 -25.87 -10.34
N VAL A 222 -11.68 -26.90 -11.08
CA VAL A 222 -10.76 -27.80 -11.80
C VAL A 222 -11.06 -27.95 -13.29
N GLU A 223 -12.29 -27.63 -13.71
CA GLU A 223 -12.71 -27.68 -15.10
C GLU A 223 -12.23 -26.40 -15.81
N GLU A 224 -11.33 -26.52 -16.78
CA GLU A 224 -10.87 -25.39 -17.61
C GLU A 224 -11.87 -25.13 -18.75
N VAL A 225 -12.13 -23.85 -19.01
CA VAL A 225 -13.04 -23.39 -20.07
C VAL A 225 -12.27 -22.42 -20.94
N VAL A 226 -12.07 -22.77 -22.21
CA VAL A 226 -11.52 -21.85 -23.22
C VAL A 226 -12.59 -20.82 -23.55
N LEU A 227 -12.25 -19.55 -23.42
CA LEU A 227 -13.13 -18.42 -23.67
C LEU A 227 -12.75 -17.74 -25.00
N GLY A 228 -13.72 -17.05 -25.59
CA GLY A 228 -13.48 -16.18 -26.73
C GLY A 228 -12.72 -14.91 -26.35
N ASN A 229 -12.47 -14.06 -27.34
CA ASN A 229 -11.83 -12.75 -27.17
C ASN A 229 -12.83 -11.58 -27.09
N LYS A 230 -14.13 -11.86 -27.15
CA LYS A 230 -15.21 -10.86 -27.04
C LYS A 230 -15.65 -10.68 -25.59
N ALA A 231 -15.93 -9.44 -25.22
CA ALA A 231 -16.37 -9.06 -23.88
C ALA A 231 -17.45 -7.98 -23.92
N THR A 232 -18.08 -7.76 -22.77
CA THR A 232 -18.97 -6.63 -22.50
C THR A 232 -18.35 -5.68 -21.48
N VAL A 233 -18.51 -4.37 -21.69
CA VAL A 233 -18.21 -3.34 -20.67
C VAL A 233 -19.25 -3.41 -19.55
N GLU A 234 -18.84 -3.86 -18.37
CA GLU A 234 -19.69 -3.89 -17.16
C GLU A 234 -19.71 -2.53 -16.46
N SER A 235 -18.54 -1.90 -16.34
CA SER A 235 -18.37 -0.56 -15.79
C SER A 235 -17.06 0.05 -16.30
N PHE A 236 -16.89 1.37 -16.25
CA PHE A 236 -15.65 2.00 -16.70
C PHE A 236 -15.38 3.33 -15.98
N THR A 237 -14.15 3.82 -16.11
CA THR A 237 -13.75 5.17 -15.73
C THR A 237 -12.88 5.79 -16.82
N ILE A 238 -12.98 7.12 -16.97
CA ILE A 238 -12.09 7.90 -17.83
C ILE A 238 -11.08 8.59 -16.94
N VAL A 239 -9.81 8.24 -17.09
CA VAL A 239 -8.71 8.78 -16.28
C VAL A 239 -8.18 10.04 -16.95
N TYR A 240 -8.40 11.20 -16.31
CA TYR A 240 -7.92 12.51 -16.78
C TYR A 240 -6.63 12.97 -16.09
N ILE A 241 -6.40 12.52 -14.86
CA ILE A 241 -5.25 12.96 -14.06
C ILE A 241 -4.09 11.98 -14.31
N PRO A 242 -2.91 12.46 -14.73
CA PRO A 242 -1.76 11.60 -14.96
C PRO A 242 -1.28 11.00 -13.64
N ILE A 243 -0.99 9.69 -13.67
CA ILE A 243 -0.34 9.00 -12.56
C ILE A 243 1.18 9.10 -12.80
N PRO A 244 1.96 9.70 -11.89
CA PRO A 244 3.41 9.80 -12.03
C PRO A 244 4.06 8.45 -12.33
N GLY A 245 4.92 8.39 -13.34
CA GLY A 245 5.62 7.16 -13.76
C GLY A 245 4.78 6.19 -14.60
N ASN A 246 3.47 6.39 -14.77
CA ASN A 246 2.65 5.54 -15.62
C ASN A 246 2.94 5.83 -17.12
N PRO A 247 3.22 4.81 -17.95
CA PRO A 247 3.46 5.00 -19.38
C PRO A 247 2.22 5.47 -20.15
N ILE A 248 1.02 5.18 -19.65
CA ILE A 248 -0.25 5.53 -20.32
C ILE A 248 -0.59 6.99 -20.03
N LYS A 249 -0.84 7.77 -21.10
CA LYS A 249 -1.13 9.20 -21.00
C LYS A 249 -2.64 9.45 -21.00
N PRO A 250 -3.18 10.23 -20.04
CA PRO A 250 -4.56 10.73 -20.08
C PRO A 250 -4.89 11.55 -21.34
N PRO A 251 -6.16 11.63 -21.74
CA PRO A 251 -7.29 10.88 -21.18
C PRO A 251 -7.39 9.47 -21.77
N TYR A 252 -7.59 8.44 -20.93
CA TYR A 252 -7.78 7.06 -21.39
C TYR A 252 -8.86 6.35 -20.58
N VAL A 253 -9.39 5.25 -21.12
CA VAL A 253 -10.46 4.46 -20.50
C VAL A 253 -9.89 3.18 -19.90
N ILE A 254 -10.24 2.93 -18.64
CA ILE A 254 -10.13 1.62 -18.00
C ILE A 254 -11.55 1.10 -17.78
N ALA A 255 -11.80 -0.13 -18.20
CA ALA A 255 -13.09 -0.80 -18.06
C ALA A 255 -12.96 -2.12 -17.30
N ASN A 256 -13.98 -2.44 -16.50
CA ASN A 256 -14.26 -3.79 -16.06
C ASN A 256 -14.96 -4.50 -17.23
N LEU A 257 -14.33 -5.54 -17.76
CA LEU A 257 -14.77 -6.30 -18.91
C LEU A 257 -15.15 -7.71 -18.50
N VAL A 258 -16.32 -8.17 -18.94
CA VAL A 258 -16.76 -9.56 -18.76
C VAL A 258 -16.67 -10.27 -20.11
N LEU A 259 -15.79 -11.27 -20.23
CA LEU A 259 -15.70 -12.08 -21.44
C LEU A 259 -16.96 -12.93 -21.63
N ASP A 260 -17.30 -13.17 -22.88
CA ASP A 260 -18.36 -14.12 -23.22
C ASP A 260 -18.02 -15.51 -22.66
N GLY A 261 -18.96 -16.08 -21.90
CA GLY A 261 -18.75 -17.37 -21.23
C GLY A 261 -18.10 -17.26 -19.84
N ALA A 262 -17.85 -16.05 -19.32
CA ALA A 262 -17.38 -15.80 -17.95
C ALA A 262 -18.43 -15.10 -17.08
N ASN A 263 -18.24 -15.15 -15.76
CA ASN A 263 -19.14 -14.49 -14.78
C ASN A 263 -18.49 -13.32 -14.03
N LEU A 264 -17.17 -13.17 -14.11
CA LEU A 264 -16.43 -12.16 -13.37
C LEU A 264 -15.72 -11.24 -14.35
N SER A 265 -15.76 -9.94 -14.07
CA SER A 265 -15.01 -8.96 -14.83
C SER A 265 -13.53 -8.93 -14.45
N PHE A 266 -12.71 -8.46 -15.39
CA PHE A 266 -11.35 -8.02 -15.12
C PHE A 266 -11.12 -6.63 -15.70
N LEU A 267 -10.15 -5.92 -15.12
CA LEU A 267 -9.79 -4.59 -15.57
C LEU A 267 -8.89 -4.66 -16.81
N HIS A 268 -9.24 -3.90 -17.85
CA HIS A 268 -8.38 -3.70 -19.00
C HIS A 268 -8.60 -2.32 -19.65
N LEU A 269 -7.63 -1.88 -20.45
CA LEU A 269 -7.76 -0.69 -21.29
C LEU A 269 -8.79 -0.89 -22.39
N LEU A 270 -9.56 0.16 -22.67
CA LEU A 270 -10.44 0.28 -23.82
C LEU A 270 -9.93 1.43 -24.71
N SER A 271 -9.79 1.17 -26.01
CA SER A 271 -9.21 2.09 -26.99
C SER A 271 -9.95 2.02 -28.34
N GLU A 272 -9.46 2.76 -29.34
CA GLU A 272 -10.03 2.85 -30.68
C GLU A 272 -11.47 3.37 -30.73
N CYS A 273 -11.86 4.18 -29.73
CA CYS A 273 -13.10 4.94 -29.74
C CYS A 273 -12.91 6.28 -29.02
N LYS A 274 -13.88 7.17 -29.15
CA LYS A 274 -13.89 8.38 -28.32
C LYS A 274 -14.32 7.99 -26.92
N ASN A 275 -13.72 8.63 -25.91
CA ASN A 275 -14.03 8.35 -24.51
C ASN A 275 -15.52 8.62 -24.18
N GLU A 276 -16.14 9.59 -24.86
CA GLU A 276 -17.56 9.95 -24.70
C GLU A 276 -18.54 8.89 -25.23
N ASP A 277 -18.09 8.01 -26.12
CA ASP A 277 -18.94 6.98 -26.73
C ASP A 277 -19.04 5.73 -25.85
N VAL A 278 -18.13 5.58 -24.87
CA VAL A 278 -18.05 4.42 -23.97
C VAL A 278 -19.26 4.39 -23.04
N ARG A 279 -19.89 3.22 -22.94
CA ARG A 279 -21.09 2.99 -22.15
C ARG A 279 -21.14 1.57 -21.64
N ILE A 280 -21.88 1.37 -20.55
CA ILE A 280 -22.16 0.03 -20.00
C ILE A 280 -22.97 -0.76 -21.01
N GLY A 281 -22.65 -2.05 -21.18
CA GLY A 281 -23.28 -2.93 -22.17
C GLY A 281 -22.58 -2.95 -23.53
N MET A 282 -21.69 -2.00 -23.81
CA MET A 282 -20.93 -1.95 -25.06
C MET A 282 -20.13 -3.23 -25.28
N ARG A 283 -20.24 -3.78 -26.49
CA ARG A 283 -19.52 -4.97 -26.94
C ARG A 283 -18.13 -4.60 -27.42
N VAL A 284 -17.14 -5.37 -27.00
CA VAL A 284 -15.73 -5.13 -27.31
C VAL A 284 -14.99 -6.43 -27.62
N GLU A 285 -13.87 -6.34 -28.33
CA GLU A 285 -12.98 -7.46 -28.61
C GLU A 285 -11.53 -7.14 -28.26
N ALA A 286 -10.77 -8.17 -27.85
CA ALA A 286 -9.37 -8.04 -27.47
C ALA A 286 -8.49 -7.80 -28.71
N VAL A 287 -7.61 -6.80 -28.63
CA VAL A 287 -6.54 -6.56 -29.58
C VAL A 287 -5.22 -7.00 -28.93
N TRP A 288 -4.62 -8.05 -29.47
CA TRP A 288 -3.38 -8.63 -28.96
C TRP A 288 -2.16 -7.93 -29.54
N LYS A 289 -1.06 -7.93 -28.78
CA LYS A 289 0.29 -7.62 -29.29
C LYS A 289 0.72 -8.67 -30.33
N PRO A 290 1.76 -8.41 -31.14
CA PRO A 290 2.43 -9.46 -31.92
C PRO A 290 2.81 -10.65 -31.05
N GLU A 291 2.71 -11.87 -31.59
CA GLU A 291 2.93 -13.12 -30.84
C GLU A 291 4.35 -13.21 -30.27
N GLU A 292 5.33 -12.61 -30.94
CA GLU A 292 6.73 -12.58 -30.51
C GLU A 292 6.94 -11.77 -29.22
N GLU A 293 6.00 -10.89 -28.87
CA GLU A 293 6.02 -10.08 -27.65
C GLU A 293 5.28 -10.74 -26.48
N TRP A 294 4.65 -11.90 -26.69
CA TRP A 294 3.81 -12.53 -25.65
C TRP A 294 4.64 -13.13 -24.51
N GLY A 295 4.27 -12.73 -23.30
CA GLY A 295 4.83 -13.23 -22.05
C GLY A 295 3.80 -13.94 -21.17
N TYR A 296 4.13 -14.10 -19.89
CA TYR A 296 3.26 -14.68 -18.87
C TYR A 296 2.41 -13.60 -18.19
N ALA A 297 1.70 -12.78 -18.96
CA ALA A 297 0.93 -11.66 -18.41
C ALA A 297 -0.22 -11.20 -19.32
N MET A 298 -1.26 -10.63 -18.71
CA MET A 298 -2.43 -10.12 -19.44
C MET A 298 -2.12 -8.96 -20.38
N GLU A 299 -1.00 -8.29 -20.19
CA GLU A 299 -0.47 -7.26 -21.09
C GLU A 299 -0.13 -7.77 -22.50
N ASN A 300 -0.20 -9.08 -22.76
CA ASN A 300 -0.25 -9.63 -24.12
C ASN A 300 -1.45 -9.08 -24.91
N ILE A 301 -2.56 -8.77 -24.23
CA ILE A 301 -3.65 -7.97 -24.77
C ILE A 301 -3.26 -6.50 -24.61
N ARG A 302 -3.19 -5.77 -25.73
CA ARG A 302 -2.82 -4.36 -25.73
C ARG A 302 -3.96 -3.49 -25.18
N TYR A 303 -5.18 -3.78 -25.61
CA TYR A 303 -6.44 -3.17 -25.17
C TYR A 303 -7.62 -3.95 -25.76
N PHE A 304 -8.83 -3.56 -25.38
CA PHE A 304 -10.06 -3.95 -26.06
C PHE A 304 -10.57 -2.78 -26.91
N LYS A 305 -11.21 -3.08 -28.04
CA LYS A 305 -11.84 -2.07 -28.91
C LYS A 305 -13.33 -2.37 -29.09
N PRO A 306 -14.19 -1.35 -29.31
CA PRO A 306 -15.60 -1.60 -29.63
C PRO A 306 -15.79 -2.39 -30.92
N ILE A 307 -16.86 -3.17 -30.96
CA ILE A 307 -17.31 -3.90 -32.15
C ILE A 307 -18.73 -3.52 -32.53
N ASP A 308 -19.10 -3.74 -33.78
CA ASP A 308 -20.44 -3.46 -34.32
C ASP A 308 -21.43 -4.59 -33.93
N GLU A 309 -21.67 -4.71 -32.64
CA GLU A 309 -22.70 -5.58 -32.06
C GLU A 309 -23.62 -4.74 -31.17
N PRO A 310 -24.93 -5.08 -31.08
CA PRO A 310 -25.83 -4.40 -30.18
C PRO A 310 -25.36 -4.54 -28.73
N ASP A 311 -25.57 -3.49 -27.95
CA ASP A 311 -25.22 -3.51 -26.52
C ASP A 311 -25.95 -4.64 -25.78
N MET A 312 -25.23 -5.27 -24.86
CA MET A 312 -25.81 -6.24 -23.95
C MET A 312 -26.53 -5.52 -22.81
N ALA A 313 -27.75 -5.95 -22.51
CA ALA A 313 -28.50 -5.41 -21.37
C ALA A 313 -27.73 -5.63 -20.07
N PHE A 314 -27.71 -4.63 -19.19
CA PHE A 314 -26.96 -4.66 -17.93
C PHE A 314 -27.26 -5.91 -17.09
N SER A 315 -28.53 -6.34 -17.07
CA SER A 315 -28.95 -7.53 -16.32
C SER A 315 -28.35 -8.84 -16.83
N GLU A 316 -27.88 -8.89 -18.08
CA GLU A 316 -27.38 -10.10 -18.73
C GLU A 316 -25.84 -10.20 -18.70
N ILE A 317 -25.16 -9.12 -18.32
CA ILE A 317 -23.70 -9.10 -18.21
C ILE A 317 -23.25 -10.11 -17.14
N GLY A 318 -22.37 -11.03 -17.53
CA GLY A 318 -21.84 -12.07 -16.64
C GLY A 318 -22.84 -13.15 -16.22
N LYS A 319 -24.03 -13.20 -16.84
CA LYS A 319 -24.92 -14.35 -16.73
C LYS A 319 -24.55 -15.37 -17.81
N LEU A 320 -24.37 -16.62 -17.38
CA LEU A 320 -24.31 -17.74 -18.31
C LEU A 320 -25.74 -18.24 -18.50
N ILE A 321 -26.16 -18.37 -19.76
CA ILE A 321 -27.41 -19.07 -20.07
C ILE A 321 -27.20 -20.52 -19.64
N ASP A 322 -27.99 -20.97 -18.67
CA ASP A 322 -28.00 -22.35 -18.25
C ASP A 322 -28.57 -23.17 -19.41
N GLU A 323 -27.71 -23.80 -20.22
CA GLU A 323 -28.11 -24.67 -21.33
C GLU A 323 -28.69 -25.99 -20.82
N GLY A 324 -29.66 -25.91 -19.90
CA GLY A 324 -30.54 -26.98 -19.43
C GLY A 324 -29.91 -28.38 -19.35
N LYS A 325 -29.44 -28.75 -18.17
CA LYS A 325 -29.44 -30.16 -17.76
C LYS A 325 -30.63 -30.42 -16.85
#